data_AF-A0A815TYV3-F1
#
_entry.id   AF-A0A815TYV3-F1
#
_cell.length_a   1.000
_cell.length_b   1.000
_cell.length_c   1.000
_cell.angle_alpha   90.00
_cell.angle_beta   90.00
_cell.angle_gamma   90.00
#
_symmetry.space_group_name_H-M   'P 1'
#
loop_
_entity.id
_entity.type
_entity.pdbx_description
1 polymer ?
#
loop_
_entity_poly.entity_id
_entity_poly.type
_entity_poly.pdbx_seq_one_letter_code
_entity_poly.pdbx_strand_id
1 'polypeptide(L)'
;FRNLLLSDEFDIMKPQCARRPYQDMTKPLMHYYINTSHNTYLFNSQVIGASNAEAYNRVLLKGGRAVEIDCYDGPDGQPIVYHSFTFVKSCTFETIIRAIKPNLFITSPYPVVLDIENHCTFSQQKEMARILKEVLGDYLLTEAIFTDDPTVLPSPDELKYKVLVRSPQVTPLKALQSMNLQLPLWTKVVEPEFDKLLLYLRNVLYDAKTNCKLTNYLHYL
;
A
#
# COMPACT_ATOMS: atom_id res chain seq x y z
N PHE A 1 33.81 24.80 25.25
CA PHE A 1 32.84 25.54 24.41
C PHE A 1 32.67 24.90 23.02
N ARG A 2 33.72 24.77 22.18
CA ARG A 2 33.60 24.11 20.85
C ARG A 2 32.95 22.71 20.88
N ASN A 3 33.36 21.84 21.80
CA ASN A 3 32.78 20.49 21.91
C ASN A 3 31.30 20.50 22.33
N LEU A 4 30.84 21.55 23.01
CA LEU A 4 29.44 21.72 23.38
C LEU A 4 28.61 22.09 22.15
N LEU A 5 29.07 23.05 21.34
CA LEU A 5 28.42 23.45 20.09
C LEU A 5 28.38 22.33 19.04
N LEU A 6 29.27 21.34 19.13
CA LEU A 6 29.31 20.18 18.24
C LEU A 6 28.65 18.93 18.87
N SER A 7 28.05 19.05 20.06
CA SER A 7 27.35 17.95 20.71
C SER A 7 25.90 17.83 20.24
N ASP A 8 25.31 16.64 20.37
CA ASP A 8 23.89 16.39 20.07
C ASP A 8 22.93 17.37 20.78
N GLU A 9 23.31 17.89 21.96
CA GLU A 9 22.48 18.81 22.73
C GLU A 9 22.25 20.15 22.03
N PHE A 10 23.21 20.58 21.20
CA PHE A 10 23.18 21.83 20.44
C PHE A 10 23.01 21.61 18.94
N ASP A 11 22.61 20.40 18.52
CA ASP A 11 22.24 20.15 17.14
C ASP A 11 21.01 21.00 16.78
N ILE A 12 21.05 21.64 15.61
CA ILE A 12 19.91 22.39 15.07
C ILE A 12 18.69 21.48 14.87
N MET A 13 18.94 20.19 14.60
CA MET A 13 17.93 19.14 14.56
C MET A 13 17.73 18.58 15.96
N LYS A 14 16.57 18.83 16.57
CA LYS A 14 16.23 18.29 17.90
C LYS A 14 16.36 16.75 17.89
N PRO A 15 17.36 16.15 18.58
CA PRO A 15 17.61 14.71 18.50
C PRO A 15 16.43 13.87 19.02
N GLN A 16 15.65 14.46 19.93
CA GLN A 16 14.45 13.87 20.52
C GLN A 16 13.36 13.61 19.47
N CYS A 17 13.22 14.49 18.48
CA CYS A 17 12.26 14.33 17.38
C CYS A 17 12.74 13.33 16.32
N ALA A 18 14.06 13.11 16.21
CA ALA A 18 14.67 12.24 15.21
C ALA A 18 14.76 10.77 15.64
N ARG A 19 14.81 10.49 16.95
CA ARG A 19 15.14 9.16 17.47
C ARG A 19 13.93 8.35 17.98
N ARG A 20 12.81 8.98 18.32
CA ARG A 20 11.60 8.31 18.81
C ARG A 20 10.32 9.02 18.36
N PRO A 21 9.21 8.30 18.15
CA PRO A 21 7.91 8.92 17.95
C PRO A 21 7.59 9.80 19.17
N TYR A 22 7.42 11.10 18.96
CA TYR A 22 7.06 12.08 19.99
C TYR A 22 5.63 12.60 19.81
N GLN A 23 5.02 12.30 18.65
CA GLN A 23 3.63 12.65 18.35
C GLN A 23 2.71 11.63 18.98
N ASP A 24 1.46 12.04 19.23
CA ASP A 24 0.39 11.14 19.62
C ASP A 24 0.05 10.26 18.40
N MET A 25 0.28 8.95 18.52
CA MET A 25 0.08 7.96 17.45
C MET A 25 -1.22 7.15 17.62
N THR A 26 -2.11 7.62 18.50
CA THR A 26 -3.40 6.97 18.82
C THR A 26 -4.59 7.61 18.09
N LYS A 27 -4.36 8.66 17.30
CA LYS A 27 -5.42 9.27 16.48
C LYS A 27 -5.68 8.43 15.22
N PRO A 28 -6.85 8.59 14.57
CA PRO A 28 -7.16 7.89 13.33
C PRO A 28 -6.12 8.15 12.22
N LEU A 29 -5.85 7.16 11.37
CA LEU A 29 -4.80 7.22 10.34
C LEU A 29 -4.86 8.47 9.44
N MET A 30 -6.06 9.00 9.17
CA MET A 30 -6.29 10.20 8.36
C MET A 30 -5.73 11.51 8.97
N HIS A 31 -5.24 11.49 10.22
CA HIS A 31 -4.66 12.65 10.89
C HIS A 31 -3.16 12.82 10.62
N TYR A 32 -2.52 11.90 9.89
CA TYR A 32 -1.08 11.85 9.72
C TYR A 32 -0.67 12.02 8.26
N TYR A 33 0.46 12.70 8.04
CA TYR A 33 1.18 12.61 6.77
C TYR A 33 1.91 11.27 6.70
N ILE A 34 1.67 10.51 5.63
CA ILE A 34 2.30 9.21 5.39
C ILE A 34 3.42 9.42 4.37
N ASN A 35 4.62 8.94 4.67
CA ASN A 35 5.75 8.96 3.74
C ASN A 35 5.51 7.94 2.62
N THR A 36 5.03 8.40 1.47
CA THR A 36 4.70 7.56 0.31
C THR A 36 5.75 7.67 -0.79
N SER A 37 5.94 6.59 -1.54
CA SER A 37 6.74 6.60 -2.76
C SER A 37 5.85 6.28 -3.95
N HIS A 38 5.93 7.12 -4.98
CA HIS A 38 5.35 6.88 -6.30
C HIS A 38 6.40 6.18 -7.17
N ASN A 39 6.00 5.20 -7.98
CA ASN A 39 6.87 4.38 -8.82
C ASN A 39 8.11 3.84 -8.10
N THR A 40 7.89 3.22 -6.92
CA THR A 40 8.96 2.76 -6.01
C THR A 40 10.00 1.84 -6.66
N TYR A 41 9.65 1.19 -7.77
CA TYR A 41 10.51 0.30 -8.55
C TYR A 41 11.58 1.03 -9.40
N LEU A 42 11.54 2.36 -9.54
CA LEU A 42 12.48 3.11 -10.38
C LEU A 42 13.77 3.50 -9.63
N PHE A 43 14.91 3.03 -10.14
CA PHE A 43 16.21 3.24 -9.47
C PHE A 43 16.90 4.56 -9.85
N ASN A 44 16.77 5.08 -11.08
CA ASN A 44 17.54 6.26 -11.54
C ASN A 44 16.83 7.19 -12.57
N SER A 45 15.79 6.76 -13.29
CA SER A 45 14.91 7.62 -14.11
C SER A 45 13.69 6.81 -14.59
N GLN A 46 12.62 7.47 -15.03
CA GLN A 46 11.45 6.82 -15.66
C GLN A 46 11.78 6.04 -16.97
N VAL A 47 13.05 5.99 -17.39
CA VAL A 47 13.47 5.40 -18.67
C VAL A 47 14.51 4.29 -18.51
N ILE A 48 15.34 4.31 -17.45
CA ILE A 48 16.42 3.32 -17.26
C ILE A 48 16.60 2.96 -15.77
N GLY A 49 16.20 1.75 -15.39
CA GLY A 49 16.50 1.19 -14.07
C GLY A 49 15.83 -0.17 -13.88
N ALA A 50 16.56 -1.19 -13.42
CA ALA A 50 16.00 -2.52 -13.23
C ALA A 50 14.86 -2.51 -12.17
N SER A 51 13.72 -3.11 -12.50
CA SER A 51 12.59 -3.41 -11.62
C SER A 51 13.08 -4.47 -10.68
N ASN A 52 13.70 -4.02 -9.59
CA ASN A 52 14.40 -4.88 -8.68
C ASN A 52 13.81 -4.64 -7.29
N ALA A 53 13.58 -5.72 -6.55
CA ALA A 53 13.12 -5.66 -5.16
C ALA A 53 13.95 -4.69 -4.30
N GLU A 54 15.21 -4.46 -4.68
CA GLU A 54 16.10 -3.47 -4.10
C GLU A 54 15.53 -2.04 -4.04
N ALA A 55 14.77 -1.62 -5.06
CA ALA A 55 14.19 -0.28 -5.07
C ALA A 55 13.12 -0.11 -3.97
N TYR A 56 12.29 -1.13 -3.78
CA TYR A 56 11.36 -1.22 -2.66
C TYR A 56 12.06 -1.24 -1.30
N ASN A 57 13.12 -2.05 -1.18
CA ASN A 57 13.91 -2.13 0.04
C ASN A 57 14.51 -0.77 0.41
N ARG A 58 15.03 -0.02 -0.56
CA ARG A 58 15.56 1.33 -0.33
C ARG A 58 14.51 2.30 0.20
N VAL A 59 13.30 2.25 -0.33
CA VAL A 59 12.21 3.10 0.18
C VAL A 59 11.86 2.73 1.62
N LEU A 60 11.69 1.44 1.92
CA LEU A 60 11.41 0.97 3.28
C LEU A 60 12.53 1.32 4.27
N LEU A 61 13.80 1.15 3.86
CA LEU A 61 14.99 1.48 4.65
C LEU A 61 15.22 2.99 4.81
N LYS A 62 14.56 3.83 4.00
CA LYS A 62 14.49 5.28 4.18
C LYS A 62 13.24 5.73 4.96
N GLY A 63 12.46 4.80 5.50
CA GLY A 63 11.27 5.09 6.29
C GLY A 63 9.99 5.30 5.47
N GLY A 64 9.99 5.01 4.16
CA GLY A 64 8.77 4.99 3.35
C GLY A 64 7.78 3.98 3.91
N ARG A 65 6.50 4.36 4.03
CA ARG A 65 5.40 3.58 4.62
C ARG A 65 4.32 3.20 3.60
N ALA A 66 4.42 3.67 2.36
CA ALA A 66 3.61 3.17 1.26
C ALA A 66 4.49 2.96 0.02
N VAL A 67 4.33 1.81 -0.63
CA VAL A 67 5.05 1.46 -1.86
C VAL A 67 4.07 1.00 -2.93
N GLU A 68 4.33 1.42 -4.16
CA GLU A 68 3.48 1.17 -5.31
C GLU A 68 3.96 -0.03 -6.13
N ILE A 69 3.05 -0.94 -6.48
CA ILE A 69 3.35 -2.20 -7.19
C ILE A 69 2.40 -2.37 -8.37
N ASP A 70 2.96 -2.29 -9.59
CA ASP A 70 2.20 -2.42 -10.83
C ASP A 70 2.14 -3.89 -11.27
N CYS A 71 0.99 -4.54 -11.00
CA CYS A 71 0.82 -5.97 -11.21
C CYS A 71 0.09 -6.27 -12.53
N TYR A 72 0.72 -7.07 -13.38
CA TYR A 72 0.18 -7.56 -14.66
C TYR A 72 0.17 -9.08 -14.71
N ASP A 73 -0.66 -9.63 -15.60
CA ASP A 73 -0.66 -11.06 -15.86
C ASP A 73 0.72 -11.52 -16.39
N GLY A 74 1.27 -12.57 -15.79
CA GLY A 74 2.50 -13.20 -16.27
C GLY A 74 2.29 -14.63 -16.79
N PRO A 75 3.36 -15.26 -17.30
CA PRO A 75 3.33 -16.63 -17.79
C PRO A 75 3.02 -17.63 -16.65
N ASP A 76 2.51 -18.80 -17.01
CA ASP A 76 2.24 -19.91 -16.08
C ASP A 76 1.30 -19.54 -14.91
N GLY A 77 0.46 -18.52 -15.11
CA GLY A 77 -0.48 -18.03 -14.10
C GLY A 77 0.17 -17.25 -12.96
N GLN A 78 1.44 -16.86 -13.10
CA GLN A 78 2.20 -16.13 -12.09
C GLN A 78 2.14 -14.61 -12.34
N PRO A 79 1.58 -13.81 -11.42
CA PRO A 79 1.54 -12.35 -11.57
C PRO A 79 2.95 -11.78 -11.63
N ILE A 80 3.15 -10.81 -12.51
CA ILE A 80 4.42 -10.10 -12.67
C ILE A 80 4.28 -8.63 -12.34
N VAL A 81 5.36 -8.04 -11.89
CA VAL A 81 5.54 -6.60 -11.76
C VAL A 81 6.26 -6.10 -12.99
N TYR A 82 5.62 -5.19 -13.72
CA TYR A 82 6.09 -4.66 -15.00
C TYR A 82 5.72 -3.19 -15.10
N HIS A 83 6.57 -2.40 -15.75
CA HIS A 83 6.26 -1.00 -16.05
C HIS A 83 6.23 -0.80 -17.56
N SER A 84 5.03 -0.52 -18.06
CA SER A 84 4.82 -0.08 -19.45
C SER A 84 5.69 1.16 -19.68
N PHE A 85 6.45 1.22 -20.78
CA PHE A 85 7.41 2.30 -21.13
C PHE A 85 8.84 2.20 -20.58
N THR A 86 9.28 1.07 -20.02
CA THR A 86 10.71 0.86 -19.63
C THR A 86 11.33 -0.41 -20.22
N PHE A 87 12.65 -0.40 -20.49
CA PHE A 87 13.42 -1.55 -21.06
C PHE A 87 13.76 -2.65 -20.04
N VAL A 88 12.90 -2.86 -19.07
CA VAL A 88 13.25 -3.51 -17.82
C VAL A 88 12.63 -4.90 -17.77
N LYS A 89 13.43 -5.90 -17.36
CA LYS A 89 12.92 -7.26 -17.17
C LYS A 89 11.88 -7.27 -16.05
N SER A 90 10.72 -7.86 -16.33
CA SER A 90 9.70 -8.09 -15.32
C SER A 90 10.21 -9.03 -14.22
N CYS A 91 9.62 -8.90 -13.04
CA CYS A 91 9.88 -9.78 -11.90
C CYS A 91 8.54 -10.36 -11.42
N THR A 92 8.51 -11.58 -10.89
CA THR A 92 7.27 -12.12 -10.31
C THR A 92 6.86 -11.30 -9.09
N PHE A 93 5.55 -11.11 -8.88
CA PHE A 93 5.00 -10.46 -7.69
C PHE A 93 5.48 -11.14 -6.40
N GLU A 94 5.51 -12.48 -6.35
CA GLU A 94 6.01 -13.23 -5.20
C GLU A 94 7.44 -12.87 -4.82
N THR A 95 8.34 -12.76 -5.80
CA THR A 95 9.74 -12.37 -5.56
C THR A 95 9.82 -10.98 -4.92
N ILE A 96 9.01 -10.03 -5.37
CA ILE A 96 8.95 -8.68 -4.76
C ILE A 96 8.48 -8.78 -3.30
N ILE A 97 7.34 -9.44 -3.04
CA ILE A 97 6.78 -9.54 -1.68
C ILE A 97 7.75 -10.25 -0.72
N ARG A 98 8.40 -11.34 -1.18
CA ARG A 98 9.40 -12.07 -0.37
C ARG A 98 10.61 -11.21 -0.04
N ALA A 99 11.09 -10.44 -1.01
CA ALA A 99 12.29 -9.64 -0.84
C ALA A 99 12.09 -8.41 0.05
N ILE A 100 10.87 -7.83 0.08
CA ILE A 100 10.56 -6.67 0.94
C ILE A 100 10.21 -7.06 2.37
N LYS A 101 9.70 -8.28 2.61
CA LYS A 101 9.25 -8.75 3.92
C LYS A 101 10.24 -8.46 5.07
N PRO A 102 11.56 -8.73 4.93
CA PRO A 102 12.51 -8.47 6.02
C PRO A 102 12.65 -6.99 6.38
N ASN A 103 12.33 -6.07 5.45
CA ASN A 103 12.56 -4.64 5.57
C ASN A 103 11.31 -3.84 5.97
N LEU A 104 10.14 -4.47 6.03
CA LEU A 104 8.85 -3.79 6.27
C LEU A 104 8.88 -2.90 7.54
N PHE A 105 9.49 -3.39 8.61
CA PHE A 105 9.42 -2.75 9.93
C PHE A 105 10.79 -2.45 10.57
N ILE A 106 11.89 -2.49 9.79
CA ILE A 106 13.24 -2.20 10.31
C ILE A 106 13.35 -0.75 10.82
N THR A 107 12.80 0.20 10.07
CA THR A 107 12.95 1.63 10.32
C THR A 107 11.81 2.23 11.13
N SER A 108 10.68 1.54 11.19
CA SER A 108 9.47 2.00 11.86
C SER A 108 8.52 0.84 12.15
N PRO A 109 7.92 0.75 13.35
CA PRO A 109 6.93 -0.27 13.68
C PRO A 109 5.55 0.02 13.07
N TYR A 110 5.34 1.22 12.53
CA TYR A 110 4.06 1.67 12.00
C TYR A 110 3.69 0.99 10.67
N PRO A 111 2.39 0.94 10.33
CA PRO A 111 1.90 0.16 9.20
C PRO A 111 2.58 0.49 7.87
N VAL A 112 2.67 -0.51 7.01
CA VAL A 112 3.10 -0.38 5.61
C VAL A 112 1.91 -0.61 4.69
N VAL A 113 1.74 0.25 3.68
CA VAL A 113 0.72 0.09 2.64
C VAL A 113 1.37 -0.44 1.37
N LEU A 114 0.82 -1.53 0.83
CA LEU A 114 1.07 -1.97 -0.54
C LEU A 114 -0.02 -1.38 -1.43
N ASP A 115 0.33 -0.39 -2.25
CA ASP A 115 -0.58 0.20 -3.23
C ASP A 115 -0.45 -0.56 -4.55
N ILE A 116 -1.38 -1.48 -4.79
CA ILE A 116 -1.33 -2.44 -5.90
C ILE A 116 -2.14 -1.89 -7.08
N GLU A 117 -1.44 -1.45 -8.14
CA GLU A 117 -2.04 -1.13 -9.41
C GLU A 117 -2.35 -2.42 -10.17
N ASN A 118 -3.61 -2.85 -10.11
CA ASN A 118 -4.02 -4.18 -10.52
C ASN A 118 -4.49 -4.23 -11.98
N HIS A 119 -3.71 -4.89 -12.82
CA HIS A 119 -4.00 -5.20 -14.24
C HIS A 119 -4.17 -6.70 -14.50
N CYS A 120 -4.28 -7.51 -13.44
CA CYS A 120 -4.36 -8.96 -13.54
C CYS A 120 -5.78 -9.45 -13.83
N THR A 121 -5.87 -10.57 -14.54
CA THR A 121 -7.09 -11.41 -14.63
C THR A 121 -7.53 -11.92 -13.26
N PHE A 122 -8.80 -12.33 -13.13
CA PHE A 122 -9.33 -12.93 -11.90
C PHE A 122 -8.44 -14.06 -11.36
N SER A 123 -7.99 -14.98 -12.22
CA SER A 123 -7.16 -16.10 -11.78
C SER A 123 -5.85 -15.64 -11.15
N GLN A 124 -5.21 -14.61 -11.73
CA GLN A 124 -3.95 -14.09 -11.21
C GLN A 124 -4.16 -13.14 -10.02
N GLN A 125 -5.31 -12.46 -9.91
CA GLN A 125 -5.68 -11.74 -8.68
C GLN A 125 -5.84 -12.68 -7.48
N LYS A 126 -6.48 -13.84 -7.69
CA LYS A 126 -6.56 -14.89 -6.68
C LYS A 126 -5.18 -15.39 -6.27
N GLU A 127 -4.27 -15.53 -7.23
CA GLU A 127 -2.88 -15.90 -6.97
C GLU A 127 -2.13 -14.82 -6.19
N MET A 128 -2.31 -13.54 -6.52
CA MET A 128 -1.77 -12.44 -5.70
C MET A 128 -2.27 -12.50 -4.25
N ALA A 129 -3.55 -12.77 -4.03
CA ALA A 129 -4.11 -12.91 -2.70
C ALA A 129 -3.48 -14.09 -1.93
N ARG A 130 -3.26 -15.23 -2.61
CA ARG A 130 -2.56 -16.40 -2.04
C ARG A 130 -1.13 -16.04 -1.64
N ILE A 131 -0.36 -15.43 -2.55
CA ILE A 131 1.01 -14.99 -2.31
C ILE A 131 1.10 -14.04 -1.11
N LEU A 132 0.22 -13.04 -1.04
CA LEU A 132 0.20 -12.09 0.08
C LEU A 132 -0.02 -12.82 1.41
N LYS A 133 -1.04 -13.69 1.48
CA LYS A 133 -1.37 -14.45 2.71
C LYS A 133 -0.21 -15.36 3.13
N GLU A 134 0.37 -16.12 2.20
CA GLU A 134 1.45 -17.06 2.51
C GLU A 134 2.76 -16.38 2.86
N VAL A 135 3.15 -15.35 2.10
CA VAL A 135 4.45 -14.70 2.27
C VAL A 135 4.42 -13.77 3.47
N LEU A 136 3.40 -12.92 3.61
CA LEU A 136 3.36 -11.93 4.69
C LEU A 136 2.88 -12.53 6.03
N GLY A 137 2.04 -13.57 5.99
CA GLY A 137 1.52 -14.22 7.19
C GLY A 137 0.89 -13.23 8.15
N ASP A 138 1.28 -13.27 9.43
CA ASP A 138 0.74 -12.42 10.50
C ASP A 138 0.96 -10.91 10.29
N TYR A 139 1.89 -10.52 9.42
CA TYR A 139 2.06 -9.12 9.07
C TYR A 139 0.90 -8.62 8.20
N LEU A 140 0.27 -9.46 7.39
CA LEU A 140 -0.86 -9.02 6.56
C LEU A 140 -2.08 -8.77 7.43
N LEU A 141 -2.71 -7.61 7.25
CA LEU A 141 -4.01 -7.35 7.84
C LEU A 141 -5.10 -8.06 7.01
N THR A 142 -5.67 -9.11 7.55
CA THR A 142 -6.71 -9.92 6.89
C THR A 142 -8.12 -9.68 7.43
N GLU A 143 -8.23 -9.02 8.58
CA GLU A 143 -9.49 -8.71 9.25
C GLU A 143 -9.47 -7.27 9.75
N ALA A 144 -10.61 -6.60 9.68
CA ALA A 144 -10.76 -5.27 10.23
C ALA A 144 -10.65 -5.31 11.76
N ILE A 145 -9.88 -4.41 12.34
CA ILE A 145 -9.90 -4.09 13.76
C ILE A 145 -11.29 -3.52 14.08
N PHE A 146 -11.96 -4.12 15.06
CA PHE A 146 -13.28 -3.71 15.50
C PHE A 146 -13.23 -2.34 16.16
N THR A 147 -14.06 -1.42 15.70
CA THR A 147 -14.24 -0.09 16.26
C THR A 147 -15.73 0.12 16.55
N ASP A 148 -16.06 0.87 17.61
CA ASP A 148 -17.46 1.21 17.93
C ASP A 148 -18.09 2.09 16.83
N ASP A 149 -17.25 2.90 16.19
CA ASP A 149 -17.61 3.72 15.05
C ASP A 149 -16.92 3.19 13.79
N PRO A 150 -17.66 2.57 12.85
CA PRO A 150 -17.08 2.10 11.60
C PRO A 150 -16.55 3.26 10.75
N THR A 151 -16.93 4.52 11.07
CA THR A 151 -16.52 5.75 10.40
C THR A 151 -15.07 6.18 10.60
N VAL A 152 -14.39 5.49 11.51
CA VAL A 152 -13.09 5.90 12.03
C VAL A 152 -12.04 4.86 11.66
N LEU A 153 -11.03 5.30 10.91
CA LEU A 153 -9.87 4.47 10.61
C LEU A 153 -9.07 4.15 11.88
N PRO A 154 -8.52 2.93 12.03
CA PRO A 154 -7.63 2.62 13.13
C PRO A 154 -6.41 3.54 13.16
N SER A 155 -5.86 3.71 14.35
CA SER A 155 -4.65 4.49 14.57
C SER A 155 -3.39 3.78 14.08
N PRO A 156 -2.30 4.50 13.80
CA PRO A 156 -1.00 3.89 13.53
C PRO A 156 -0.55 2.94 14.65
N ASP A 157 -0.86 3.24 15.90
CA ASP A 157 -0.50 2.39 17.06
C ASP A 157 -1.24 1.04 17.05
N GLU A 158 -2.53 1.02 16.69
CA GLU A 158 -3.33 -0.21 16.55
C GLU A 158 -2.88 -1.06 15.35
N LEU A 159 -2.30 -0.42 14.34
CA LEU A 159 -1.83 -1.06 13.11
C LEU A 159 -0.33 -1.37 13.11
N LYS A 160 0.34 -1.34 14.27
CA LYS A 160 1.77 -1.68 14.37
C LYS A 160 2.05 -3.07 13.80
N TYR A 161 3.11 -3.16 13.01
CA TYR A 161 3.56 -4.37 12.32
C TYR A 161 2.52 -4.95 11.35
N LYS A 162 1.57 -4.15 10.88
CA LYS A 162 0.60 -4.58 9.87
C LYS A 162 0.91 -4.02 8.48
N VAL A 163 0.66 -4.86 7.49
CA VAL A 163 0.68 -4.54 6.07
C VAL A 163 -0.76 -4.43 5.60
N LEU A 164 -1.12 -3.27 5.05
CA LEU A 164 -2.42 -2.99 4.48
C LEU A 164 -2.32 -3.07 2.95
N VAL A 165 -3.39 -3.53 2.30
CA VAL A 165 -3.47 -3.57 0.83
C VAL A 165 -4.43 -2.48 0.38
N ARG A 166 -3.99 -1.68 -0.59
CA ARG A 166 -4.80 -0.73 -1.35
C ARG A 166 -4.79 -1.18 -2.81
N SER A 167 -5.92 -1.08 -3.50
CA SER A 167 -5.96 -1.29 -4.95
C SER A 167 -6.97 -0.32 -5.61
N PRO A 168 -6.49 0.75 -6.27
CA PRO A 168 -7.31 1.88 -6.65
C PRO A 168 -8.21 1.66 -7.88
N GLN A 169 -7.90 0.65 -8.72
CA GLN A 169 -8.50 0.49 -10.05
C GLN A 169 -9.61 -0.56 -10.13
N VAL A 170 -10.00 -1.18 -9.00
CA VAL A 170 -10.87 -2.36 -9.02
C VAL A 170 -12.16 -2.15 -8.23
N THR A 171 -13.27 -2.65 -8.77
CA THR A 171 -14.62 -2.46 -8.24
C THR A 171 -15.18 -3.80 -7.73
N PRO A 172 -15.73 -3.88 -6.49
CA PRO A 172 -16.37 -5.09 -5.96
C PRO A 172 -17.48 -5.64 -6.84
N LEU A 173 -17.44 -6.95 -7.16
CA LEU A 173 -18.45 -7.64 -7.96
C LEU A 173 -19.87 -7.44 -7.40
N LYS A 174 -20.02 -7.52 -6.07
CA LYS A 174 -21.31 -7.36 -5.38
C LYS A 174 -21.94 -5.98 -5.60
N ALA A 175 -21.13 -4.95 -5.79
CA ALA A 175 -21.64 -3.61 -6.02
C ALA A 175 -22.01 -3.35 -7.48
N LEU A 176 -21.42 -4.06 -8.44
CA LEU A 176 -21.94 -4.05 -9.82
C LEU A 176 -23.38 -4.59 -9.85
N GLN A 177 -23.65 -5.62 -9.05
CA GLN A 177 -24.95 -6.29 -8.99
C GLN A 177 -26.04 -5.43 -8.33
N SER A 178 -25.68 -4.61 -7.33
CA SER A 178 -26.65 -3.77 -6.61
C SER A 178 -26.93 -2.43 -7.30
N MET A 179 -26.01 -1.92 -8.13
CA MET A 179 -26.08 -0.56 -8.65
C MET A 179 -26.96 -0.39 -9.90
N ASN A 180 -27.35 -1.48 -10.60
CA ASN A 180 -28.15 -1.47 -11.84
C ASN A 180 -27.74 -0.39 -12.88
N LEU A 181 -26.50 0.09 -12.78
CA LEU A 181 -25.90 1.15 -13.56
C LEU A 181 -25.16 0.48 -14.72
N GLN A 182 -25.33 1.00 -15.93
CA GLN A 182 -24.43 0.67 -17.04
C GLN A 182 -23.05 1.23 -16.70
N LEU A 183 -22.26 0.42 -16.03
CA LEU A 183 -20.90 0.79 -15.70
C LEU A 183 -20.10 0.97 -16.99
N PRO A 184 -19.15 1.91 -17.01
CA PRO A 184 -18.28 2.05 -18.16
C PRO A 184 -17.60 0.71 -18.46
N LEU A 185 -17.51 0.34 -19.74
CA LEU A 185 -16.90 -0.91 -20.22
C LEU A 185 -15.47 -1.15 -19.68
N TRP A 186 -14.80 -0.10 -19.23
CA TRP A 186 -13.45 -0.14 -18.66
C TRP A 186 -13.41 -0.41 -17.14
N THR A 187 -14.56 -0.64 -16.49
CA THR A 187 -14.62 -0.93 -15.05
C THR A 187 -14.01 -2.31 -14.77
N LYS A 188 -12.82 -2.33 -14.14
CA LYS A 188 -12.22 -3.58 -13.69
C LYS A 188 -12.94 -4.09 -12.45
N VAL A 189 -13.26 -5.37 -12.44
CA VAL A 189 -13.88 -6.05 -11.30
C VAL A 189 -12.79 -6.71 -10.47
N VAL A 190 -12.88 -6.57 -9.15
CA VAL A 190 -11.95 -7.24 -8.22
C VAL A 190 -12.37 -8.69 -7.97
N GLU A 191 -11.39 -9.58 -7.91
CA GLU A 191 -11.60 -10.97 -7.51
C GLU A 191 -11.96 -11.09 -6.01
N PRO A 192 -12.93 -11.93 -5.60
CA PRO A 192 -13.44 -11.97 -4.23
C PRO A 192 -12.42 -12.28 -3.12
N GLU A 193 -11.44 -13.15 -3.35
CA GLU A 193 -10.40 -13.43 -2.34
C GLU A 193 -9.42 -12.27 -2.19
N PHE A 194 -9.10 -11.58 -3.29
CA PHE A 194 -8.30 -10.37 -3.26
C PHE A 194 -9.07 -9.21 -2.61
N ASP A 195 -10.37 -9.08 -2.89
CA ASP A 195 -11.25 -8.04 -2.33
C ASP A 195 -11.30 -8.08 -0.80
N LYS A 196 -11.23 -9.27 -0.19
CA LYS A 196 -11.18 -9.44 1.27
C LYS A 196 -9.96 -8.80 1.92
N LEU A 197 -8.88 -8.56 1.16
CA LEU A 197 -7.67 -7.90 1.66
C LEU A 197 -7.78 -6.36 1.62
N LEU A 198 -8.76 -5.82 0.88
CA LEU A 198 -8.98 -4.38 0.73
C LEU A 198 -9.92 -3.88 1.85
N LEU A 199 -9.40 -3.77 3.06
CA LEU A 199 -10.22 -3.46 4.25
C LEU A 199 -10.54 -1.96 4.36
N TYR A 200 -9.51 -1.13 4.61
CA TYR A 200 -9.68 0.29 4.93
C TYR A 200 -9.42 1.24 3.77
N LEU A 201 -8.63 0.82 2.78
CA LEU A 201 -8.10 1.69 1.73
C LEU A 201 -8.77 1.42 0.39
N ARG A 202 -10.09 1.65 0.34
CA ARG A 202 -10.88 1.54 -0.89
C ARG A 202 -10.96 2.88 -1.59
N ASN A 203 -10.77 2.86 -2.91
CA ASN A 203 -11.07 4.04 -3.72
C ASN A 203 -12.58 4.21 -3.85
N VAL A 204 -13.00 5.47 -3.80
CA VAL A 204 -14.38 5.89 -4.02
C VAL A 204 -14.36 6.79 -5.24
N LEU A 205 -15.23 6.51 -6.22
CA LEU A 205 -15.41 7.43 -7.34
C LEU A 205 -15.93 8.77 -6.80
N TYR A 206 -15.29 9.86 -7.19
CA TYR A 206 -15.62 11.21 -6.74
C TYR A 206 -16.10 12.05 -7.90
N ASP A 207 -17.26 12.68 -7.76
CA ASP A 207 -17.71 13.69 -8.69
C ASP A 207 -17.25 15.06 -8.22
N ALA A 208 -16.25 15.60 -8.92
CA ALA A 208 -15.69 16.90 -8.65
C ALA A 208 -16.69 18.06 -8.89
N LYS A 209 -17.75 17.86 -9.68
CA LYS A 209 -18.75 18.90 -9.97
C LYS A 209 -19.80 19.00 -8.86
N THR A 210 -20.21 17.86 -8.31
CA THR A 210 -21.23 17.81 -7.25
C THR A 210 -20.63 17.73 -5.85
N ASN A 211 -19.30 17.59 -5.76
CA ASN A 211 -18.57 17.42 -4.50
C ASN A 211 -19.08 16.21 -3.70
N CYS A 212 -19.51 15.16 -4.41
CA CYS A 212 -20.17 13.98 -3.86
C CYS A 212 -19.42 12.70 -4.24
N LYS A 213 -19.42 11.73 -3.31
CA LYS A 213 -18.98 10.36 -3.58
C LYS A 213 -20.02 9.69 -4.49
N LEU A 214 -19.61 9.25 -5.67
CA LEU A 214 -20.45 8.55 -6.66
C LEU A 214 -20.71 7.09 -6.29
N THR A 215 -19.97 6.56 -5.32
CA THR A 215 -20.09 5.16 -4.91
C THR A 215 -20.29 5.09 -3.40
N ASN A 216 -21.43 4.55 -2.98
CA ASN A 216 -21.73 4.22 -1.59
C ASN A 216 -21.05 2.88 -1.23
N TYR A 217 -19.72 2.84 -1.19
CA TYR A 217 -19.02 1.75 -0.52
C TYR A 217 -18.94 2.09 0.97
N LEU A 218 -20.10 2.09 1.63
CA LEU A 218 -20.18 1.99 3.09
C LEU A 218 -20.06 0.50 3.46
N HIS A 219 -18.87 -0.06 3.30
CA HIS A 219 -18.45 -1.17 4.14
C HIS A 219 -17.07 -0.75 4.65
N TYR A 220 -17.04 -0.31 5.91
CA TYR A 220 -15.87 0.28 6.59
C TYR A 220 -15.47 1.64 6.04
N LEU A 221 -16.45 2.54 5.89
CA LEU A 221 -16.11 3.94 5.99
C LEU A 221 -16.39 4.39 7.37
#